data_AF-A0AAV0F1X7-F1
#
_entry.id   AF-A0AAV0F1X7-F1
#
_cell.length_a   1.000
_cell.length_b   1.000
_cell.length_c   1.000
_cell.angle_alpha   90.00
_cell.angle_beta   90.00
_cell.angle_gamma   90.00
#
_symmetry.space_group_name_H-M   'P 1'
#
loop_
_entity.id
_entity.type
_entity.pdbx_description
1 polymer ?
#
loop_
_entity_poly.entity_id
_entity_poly.type
_entity_poly.pdbx_seq_one_letter_code
_entity_poly.pdbx_strand_id
1 'polypeptide(L)'
;MLPTTSPNHPVCYFVDNRISTVHKNSQRKIKLLCSNPCSPKVYFPRGVQILKNTRPAQLKRCYVLPNTTDGHICVSASTEDDTVASFQLSNESETLFSKWSPPRYLWRGLSVLIIAGQVIIRIVKGKIHWRNTLQQLERVGPKSVGVCLLTSAFVGMAFTIQFVREFTRLGLNRSVGGVLALAFARELSPVVTSIVVAGRIGSAFAAELGTMQVSEQTDTLRVLGSDPVDYLVTPRVIASFIALPILTLMCFTVGMASSAVLSDAVYGISVNIILDSARRALRSWDIVSAMIKSGVFGAIISTVSCAWGVTTLGGAKGVGESTTSAVVISLVGIFIADFGLSCCFFQGAGDSLKSCV
;
A
#
# COMPACT_ATOMS: atom_id res chain seq x y z
N MET A 1 -52.66 -32.82 -27.41
CA MET A 1 -52.52 -31.41 -27.83
C MET A 1 -51.48 -30.75 -26.95
N LEU A 2 -50.54 -30.04 -27.58
CA LEU A 2 -49.46 -29.19 -27.05
C LEU A 2 -49.90 -28.19 -25.93
N PRO A 3 -49.00 -27.40 -25.30
CA PRO A 3 -47.75 -27.76 -24.62
C PRO A 3 -47.53 -26.97 -23.29
N THR A 4 -46.38 -27.24 -22.66
CA THR A 4 -45.64 -26.58 -21.56
C THR A 4 -45.56 -25.04 -21.58
N THR A 5 -45.39 -24.37 -20.42
CA THR A 5 -44.22 -23.49 -20.10
C THR A 5 -44.30 -22.80 -18.73
N SER A 6 -43.14 -22.68 -18.09
CA SER A 6 -42.85 -21.97 -16.83
C SER A 6 -42.93 -20.45 -16.98
N PRO A 7 -43.21 -19.68 -15.91
CA PRO A 7 -43.04 -18.24 -15.96
C PRO A 7 -41.56 -17.89 -15.76
N ASN A 8 -40.85 -17.62 -16.86
CA ASN A 8 -39.56 -16.94 -16.84
C ASN A 8 -39.78 -15.48 -16.42
N HIS A 9 -39.25 -15.08 -15.26
CA HIS A 9 -39.13 -13.67 -14.90
C HIS A 9 -38.23 -12.93 -15.90
N PRO A 10 -38.66 -11.79 -16.48
CA PRO A 10 -37.76 -10.97 -17.29
C PRO A 10 -36.80 -10.21 -16.36
N VAL A 11 -35.55 -10.65 -16.31
CA VAL A 11 -34.43 -9.91 -15.69
C VAL A 11 -33.92 -8.89 -16.70
N CYS A 12 -34.25 -7.62 -16.52
CA CYS A 12 -33.67 -6.53 -17.30
C CYS A 12 -32.30 -6.15 -16.73
N TYR A 13 -31.23 -6.38 -17.49
CA TYR A 13 -29.90 -5.87 -17.18
C TYR A 13 -29.77 -4.43 -17.66
N PHE A 14 -29.50 -3.49 -16.74
CA PHE A 14 -28.99 -2.17 -17.08
C PHE A 14 -27.46 -2.24 -17.12
N VAL A 15 -26.89 -2.10 -18.32
CA VAL A 15 -25.47 -1.80 -18.50
C VAL A 15 -25.39 -0.37 -18.97
N ASP A 16 -25.03 0.56 -18.08
CA ASP A 16 -24.54 1.86 -18.51
C ASP A 16 -23.11 2.03 -18.01
N ASN A 17 -22.19 1.90 -18.96
CA ASN A 17 -20.75 1.98 -18.76
C ASN A 17 -20.27 3.19 -19.56
N ARG A 18 -20.43 4.41 -19.01
CA ARG A 18 -19.64 5.59 -19.36
C ARG A 18 -19.96 6.80 -18.47
N ILE A 19 -18.95 7.29 -17.76
CA ILE A 19 -18.92 8.65 -17.21
C ILE A 19 -18.90 9.61 -18.42
N SER A 20 -19.96 10.39 -18.60
CA SER A 20 -19.97 11.51 -19.55
C SER A 20 -20.85 12.61 -19.02
N THR A 21 -20.22 13.76 -18.75
CA THR A 21 -20.87 15.03 -18.39
C THR A 21 -21.86 15.43 -19.48
N VAL A 22 -23.16 15.51 -19.16
CA VAL A 22 -24.20 15.89 -20.12
C VAL A 22 -24.62 17.35 -19.89
N HIS A 23 -24.42 18.16 -20.94
CA HIS A 23 -24.82 19.56 -21.04
C HIS A 23 -26.35 19.71 -21.07
N LYS A 24 -26.87 20.78 -20.44
CA LYS A 24 -28.27 21.23 -20.55
C LYS A 24 -28.61 21.50 -22.02
N ASN A 25 -29.68 20.88 -22.54
CA ASN A 25 -30.24 20.96 -23.90
C ASN A 25 -29.80 19.90 -24.92
N SER A 26 -30.06 18.63 -24.63
CA SER A 26 -30.23 17.63 -25.71
C SER A 26 -31.42 16.72 -25.41
N GLN A 27 -32.46 16.81 -26.23
CA GLN A 27 -33.51 15.79 -26.27
C GLN A 27 -32.92 14.53 -26.91
N ARG A 28 -32.79 13.44 -26.15
CA ARG A 28 -32.52 12.12 -26.74
C ARG A 28 -33.81 11.34 -26.89
N LYS A 29 -34.11 10.96 -28.14
CA LYS A 29 -35.08 9.91 -28.47
C LYS A 29 -34.54 8.58 -27.95
N ILE A 30 -35.27 7.97 -27.02
CA ILE A 30 -35.03 6.58 -26.62
C ILE A 30 -35.60 5.70 -27.74
N LYS A 31 -34.73 4.97 -28.45
CA LYS A 31 -35.15 3.99 -29.46
C LYS A 31 -35.28 2.64 -28.74
N LEU A 32 -36.52 2.28 -28.37
CA LEU A 32 -36.84 0.93 -27.93
C LEU A 32 -36.66 -0.02 -29.12
N LEU A 33 -35.70 -0.93 -29.03
CA LEU A 33 -35.64 -2.09 -29.91
C LEU A 33 -36.67 -3.11 -29.39
N CYS A 34 -37.90 -3.03 -29.90
CA CYS A 34 -38.84 -4.15 -29.86
C CYS A 34 -38.94 -4.74 -31.26
N SER A 35 -38.74 -6.05 -31.36
CA SER A 35 -39.14 -6.84 -32.52
C SER A 35 -40.68 -6.89 -32.58
N ASN A 36 -41.22 -6.55 -33.75
CA ASN A 36 -42.63 -6.55 -34.19
C ASN A 36 -43.48 -5.28 -33.93
N PRO A 37 -44.33 -4.89 -34.92
CA PRO A 37 -44.91 -3.55 -34.98
C PRO A 37 -46.37 -3.55 -34.50
N CYS A 38 -46.64 -2.95 -33.35
CA CYS A 38 -47.97 -2.44 -33.01
C CYS A 38 -47.81 -1.33 -31.96
N SER A 39 -48.05 -0.08 -32.38
CA SER A 39 -48.05 1.13 -31.55
C SER A 39 -49.24 1.19 -30.59
N PRO A 40 -49.16 1.99 -29.50
CA PRO A 40 -49.89 3.27 -29.56
C PRO A 40 -49.10 4.47 -29.02
N LYS A 41 -49.45 5.66 -29.53
CA LYS A 41 -48.90 6.99 -29.17
C LYS A 41 -49.27 7.36 -27.72
N VAL A 42 -48.28 7.79 -26.93
CA VAL A 42 -48.49 8.36 -25.59
C VAL A 42 -48.48 9.89 -25.66
N TYR A 43 -49.58 10.52 -25.22
CA TYR A 43 -49.70 11.97 -25.02
C TYR A 43 -49.25 12.33 -23.59
N PHE A 44 -48.51 13.44 -23.43
CA PHE A 44 -48.20 14.05 -22.14
C PHE A 44 -49.06 15.32 -21.93
N PRO A 45 -49.85 15.44 -20.85
CA PRO A 45 -50.46 16.71 -20.50
C PRO A 45 -49.45 17.64 -19.81
N ARG A 46 -49.59 18.94 -20.09
CA ARG A 46 -48.82 20.06 -19.53
C ARG A 46 -49.13 20.25 -18.04
N GLY A 47 -48.08 20.42 -17.24
CA GLY A 47 -48.14 21.08 -15.93
C GLY A 47 -47.69 20.23 -14.75
N VAL A 48 -46.38 20.22 -14.47
CA VAL A 48 -45.86 19.82 -13.15
C VAL A 48 -44.74 20.80 -12.78
N GLN A 49 -44.91 21.50 -11.65
CA GLN A 49 -43.89 22.39 -11.08
C GLN A 49 -42.73 21.55 -10.53
N ILE A 50 -41.50 21.94 -10.88
CA ILE A 50 -40.27 21.27 -10.45
C ILE A 50 -39.83 21.88 -9.11
N LEU A 51 -40.02 21.15 -8.01
CA LEU A 51 -39.40 21.49 -6.73
C LEU A 51 -37.92 21.12 -6.78
N LYS A 52 -37.03 22.10 -6.64
CA LYS A 52 -35.59 21.89 -6.49
C LYS A 52 -35.31 21.33 -5.09
N ASN A 53 -34.76 20.12 -5.01
CA ASN A 53 -34.08 19.66 -3.81
C ASN A 53 -32.64 19.24 -4.15
N THR A 54 -31.69 19.93 -3.53
CA THR A 54 -30.24 19.78 -3.69
C THR A 54 -29.68 18.93 -2.56
N ARG A 55 -29.84 17.59 -2.61
CA ARG A 55 -29.01 16.62 -1.84
C ARG A 55 -29.01 15.26 -2.58
N PRO A 56 -27.87 14.54 -2.70
CA PRO A 56 -27.86 13.20 -3.27
C PRO A 56 -28.34 12.21 -2.21
N ALA A 57 -29.59 11.74 -2.31
CA ALA A 57 -30.11 10.65 -1.49
C ALA A 57 -29.66 9.30 -2.07
N GLN A 58 -29.12 8.43 -1.20
CA GLN A 58 -28.72 7.06 -1.52
C GLN A 58 -29.91 6.25 -2.05
N LEU A 59 -29.71 5.59 -3.20
CA LEU A 59 -30.68 4.72 -3.84
C LEU A 59 -30.89 3.44 -2.99
N LYS A 60 -31.96 3.38 -2.20
CA LYS A 60 -32.42 2.13 -1.58
C LYS A 60 -33.35 1.42 -2.56
N ARG A 61 -33.14 0.09 -2.71
CA ARG A 61 -33.86 -0.83 -3.61
C ARG A 61 -35.36 -0.53 -3.72
N CYS A 62 -35.85 -0.32 -4.94
CA CYS A 62 -37.28 -0.41 -5.25
C CYS A 62 -37.62 -1.87 -5.60
N TYR A 63 -38.55 -2.47 -4.87
CA TYR A 63 -39.17 -3.73 -5.27
C TYR A 63 -40.42 -3.41 -6.10
N VAL A 64 -40.52 -4.01 -7.28
CA VAL A 64 -41.72 -3.92 -8.11
C VAL A 64 -42.57 -5.16 -7.81
N LEU A 65 -43.74 -4.96 -7.21
CA LEU A 65 -44.75 -6.01 -7.08
C LEU A 65 -45.78 -5.82 -8.21
N PRO A 66 -46.01 -6.82 -9.07
CA PRO A 66 -47.05 -6.74 -10.07
C PRO A 66 -48.40 -7.02 -9.40
N ASN A 67 -49.31 -6.05 -9.38
CA ASN A 67 -50.68 -6.33 -8.97
C ASN A 67 -51.48 -6.83 -10.18
N THR A 68 -52.21 -7.94 -10.00
CA THR A 68 -52.82 -8.73 -11.08
C THR A 68 -54.28 -8.38 -11.28
N THR A 69 -54.62 -7.12 -11.47
CA THR A 69 -55.96 -6.70 -11.95
C THR A 69 -55.84 -5.30 -12.55
N ASP A 70 -56.25 -5.20 -13.80
CA ASP A 70 -56.31 -3.99 -14.65
C ASP A 70 -54.98 -3.50 -15.23
N GLY A 71 -54.86 -3.57 -16.56
CA GLY A 71 -53.65 -3.37 -17.36
C GLY A 71 -53.11 -1.94 -17.43
N HIS A 72 -52.96 -1.25 -16.29
CA HIS A 72 -52.31 0.05 -16.18
C HIS A 72 -51.18 0.00 -15.14
N ILE A 73 -49.94 0.26 -15.56
CA ILE A 73 -48.78 0.37 -14.67
C ILE A 73 -48.76 1.79 -14.09
N CYS A 74 -49.20 1.94 -12.84
CA CYS A 74 -49.05 3.18 -12.07
C CYS A 74 -47.89 3.07 -11.09
N VAL A 75 -46.99 4.05 -11.12
CA VAL A 75 -45.91 4.22 -10.13
C VAL A 75 -46.44 5.13 -9.04
N SER A 76 -46.84 4.57 -7.89
CA SER A 76 -47.16 5.33 -6.70
C SER A 76 -45.91 5.51 -5.83
N ALA A 77 -45.48 6.76 -5.66
CA ALA A 77 -44.55 7.17 -4.63
C ALA A 77 -45.39 7.73 -3.47
N SER A 78 -45.50 6.98 -2.37
CA SER A 78 -46.14 7.47 -1.15
C SER A 78 -45.14 8.33 -0.36
N THR A 79 -45.50 9.60 -0.15
CA THR A 79 -44.86 10.50 0.80
C THR A 79 -45.84 10.64 1.96
N GLU A 80 -45.48 10.16 3.14
CA GLU A 80 -46.20 10.45 4.38
C GLU A 80 -45.38 11.48 5.16
N ASP A 81 -45.92 12.69 5.28
CA ASP A 81 -45.54 13.65 6.32
C ASP A 81 -46.83 14.09 7.05
N ASP A 82 -46.72 14.02 8.38
CA ASP A 82 -47.31 14.88 9.42
C ASP A 82 -48.60 14.51 10.18
N THR A 83 -48.40 14.54 11.51
CA THR A 83 -49.30 14.77 12.67
C THR A 83 -49.82 13.55 13.45
N VAL A 84 -49.21 13.27 14.62
CA VAL A 84 -49.78 13.48 15.98
C VAL A 84 -48.66 13.27 17.03
N ALA A 85 -48.58 14.20 17.97
CA ALA A 85 -47.57 14.28 19.02
C ALA A 85 -47.85 13.37 20.25
N SER A 86 -46.76 13.09 20.97
CA SER A 86 -46.64 12.75 22.39
C SER A 86 -46.79 11.28 22.86
N PHE A 87 -45.66 10.60 22.98
CA PHE A 87 -45.27 10.03 24.29
C PHE A 87 -43.74 10.00 24.41
N GLN A 88 -43.21 10.85 25.29
CA GLN A 88 -41.79 10.87 25.63
C GLN A 88 -41.46 9.66 26.51
N LEU A 89 -40.51 8.84 26.07
CA LEU A 89 -39.63 8.13 26.98
C LEU A 89 -38.24 8.77 26.84
N SER A 90 -37.86 9.49 27.89
CA SER A 90 -36.51 9.99 28.12
C SER A 90 -35.50 8.85 28.02
N ASN A 91 -34.64 8.90 27.01
CA ASN A 91 -33.29 8.35 27.13
C ASN A 91 -32.32 9.22 26.33
N GLU A 92 -31.97 10.32 26.97
CA GLU A 92 -30.86 11.18 26.62
C GLU A 92 -29.56 10.39 26.90
N SER A 93 -29.11 9.57 25.94
CA SER A 93 -27.76 8.98 25.92
C SER A 93 -27.42 8.23 24.62
N GLU A 94 -27.93 8.64 23.45
CA GLU A 94 -27.47 8.10 22.15
C GLU A 94 -26.35 8.96 21.55
N THR A 95 -25.18 8.76 22.15
CA THR A 95 -23.83 8.74 21.56
C THR A 95 -23.45 9.78 20.48
N LEU A 96 -22.72 10.80 20.96
CA LEU A 96 -21.77 11.66 20.22
C LEU A 96 -20.77 10.88 19.31
N PHE A 97 -20.73 9.55 19.42
CA PHE A 97 -19.86 8.62 18.68
C PHE A 97 -20.44 8.11 17.35
N SER A 98 -21.71 8.35 17.00
CA SER A 98 -22.29 7.86 15.73
C SER A 98 -21.78 8.59 14.48
N LYS A 99 -21.27 9.82 14.63
CA LYS A 99 -20.86 10.67 13.50
C LYS A 99 -19.38 10.57 13.14
N TRP A 100 -18.59 9.83 13.92
CA TRP A 100 -17.16 9.68 13.68
C TRP A 100 -16.90 8.42 12.85
N SER A 101 -17.02 8.55 11.53
CA SER A 101 -16.40 7.58 10.63
C SER A 101 -14.92 7.98 10.49
N PRO A 102 -13.97 7.22 11.08
CA PRO A 102 -12.58 7.55 10.90
C PRO A 102 -12.29 7.51 9.40
N PRO A 103 -11.54 8.49 8.88
CA PRO A 103 -11.20 8.53 7.47
C PRO A 103 -10.61 7.19 7.01
N ARG A 104 -10.96 6.75 5.79
CA ARG A 104 -10.63 5.41 5.24
C ARG A 104 -9.15 5.03 5.37
N TYR A 105 -8.24 6.00 5.40
CA TYR A 105 -6.81 5.78 5.61
C TYR A 105 -6.45 5.27 7.02
N LEU A 106 -7.16 5.72 8.07
CA LEU A 106 -6.94 5.23 9.44
C LEU A 106 -7.36 3.77 9.57
N TRP A 107 -8.49 3.39 8.96
CA TRP A 107 -8.96 2.01 8.98
C TRP A 107 -8.00 1.07 8.23
N ARG A 108 -7.49 1.49 7.07
CA ARG A 108 -6.47 0.73 6.32
C ARG A 108 -5.15 0.64 7.10
N GLY A 109 -4.76 1.70 7.81
CA GLY A 109 -3.59 1.70 8.67
C GLY A 109 -3.70 0.70 9.83
N LEU A 110 -4.87 0.64 10.48
CA LEU A 110 -5.13 -0.34 11.55
C LEU A 110 -5.05 -1.79 11.02
N SER A 111 -5.55 -2.04 9.80
CA SER A 111 -5.43 -3.35 9.16
C SER A 111 -3.98 -3.79 8.97
N VAL A 112 -3.06 -2.87 8.71
CA VAL A 112 -1.62 -3.20 8.63
C VAL A 112 -1.12 -3.75 9.95
N LEU A 113 -1.48 -3.12 11.07
CA LEU A 113 -1.03 -3.52 12.41
C LEU A 113 -1.61 -4.89 12.80
N ILE A 114 -2.86 -5.15 12.46
CA ILE A 114 -3.50 -6.45 12.68
C ILE A 114 -2.82 -7.55 11.85
N ILE A 115 -2.59 -7.31 10.56
CA ILE A 115 -1.91 -8.27 9.67
C ILE A 115 -0.47 -8.50 10.14
N ALA A 116 0.23 -7.45 10.57
CA ALA A 116 1.57 -7.56 11.14
C ALA A 116 1.57 -8.48 12.37
N GLY A 117 0.65 -8.26 13.31
CA GLY A 117 0.50 -9.11 14.49
C GLY A 117 0.18 -10.57 14.16
N GLN A 118 -0.71 -10.80 13.18
CA GLN A 118 -1.03 -12.16 12.70
C GLN A 118 0.20 -12.84 12.07
N VAL A 119 0.94 -12.14 11.21
CA VAL A 119 2.15 -12.66 10.58
C VAL A 119 3.19 -13.04 11.64
N ILE A 120 3.42 -12.18 12.64
CA ILE A 120 4.36 -12.47 13.74
C ILE A 120 3.96 -13.75 14.48
N ILE A 121 2.69 -13.88 14.89
CA ILE A 121 2.19 -15.06 15.60
C ILE A 121 2.35 -16.33 14.76
N ARG A 122 2.14 -16.23 13.44
CA ARG A 122 2.20 -17.38 12.52
C ARG A 122 3.63 -17.79 12.19
N ILE A 123 4.55 -16.84 12.07
CA ILE A 123 5.99 -17.11 11.97
C ILE A 123 6.46 -17.88 13.21
N VAL A 124 6.05 -17.45 14.41
CA VAL A 124 6.39 -18.13 15.68
C VAL A 124 5.78 -19.54 15.76
N LYS A 125 4.59 -19.76 15.17
CA LYS A 125 3.94 -21.08 15.11
C LYS A 125 4.54 -22.04 14.07
N GLY A 126 5.47 -21.60 13.23
CA GLY A 126 6.30 -22.49 12.38
C GLY A 126 5.62 -23.15 11.17
N LYS A 127 4.37 -22.79 10.82
CA LYS A 127 3.68 -23.34 9.63
C LYS A 127 4.10 -22.61 8.34
N ILE A 128 5.34 -22.83 7.88
CA ILE A 128 5.93 -22.08 6.76
C ILE A 128 5.98 -22.94 5.48
N HIS A 129 5.44 -22.41 4.39
CA HIS A 129 5.52 -23.01 3.05
C HIS A 129 6.87 -22.68 2.38
N TRP A 130 7.90 -23.48 2.68
CA TRP A 130 9.28 -23.21 2.25
C TRP A 130 9.48 -23.04 0.73
N ARG A 131 8.74 -23.81 -0.10
CA ARG A 131 8.83 -23.70 -1.56
C ARG A 131 8.40 -22.32 -2.05
N ASN A 132 7.32 -21.78 -1.49
CA ASN A 132 6.82 -20.44 -1.86
C ASN A 132 7.78 -19.36 -1.34
N THR A 133 8.32 -19.52 -0.13
CA THR A 133 9.31 -18.58 0.42
C THR A 133 10.56 -18.49 -0.46
N LEU A 134 11.08 -19.62 -0.96
CA LEU A 134 12.25 -19.64 -1.85
C LEU A 134 11.98 -18.92 -3.17
N GLN A 135 10.81 -19.13 -3.77
CA GLN A 135 10.42 -18.41 -4.99
C GLN A 135 10.31 -16.90 -4.76
N GLN A 136 9.78 -16.48 -3.61
CA GLN A 136 9.75 -15.06 -3.25
C GLN A 136 11.16 -14.53 -2.98
N LEU A 137 12.03 -15.31 -2.34
CA LEU A 137 13.40 -14.92 -2.05
C LEU A 137 14.22 -14.64 -3.32
N GLU A 138 14.10 -15.50 -4.34
CA GLU A 138 14.72 -15.30 -5.64
C GLU A 138 14.24 -14.00 -6.31
N ARG A 139 12.97 -13.65 -6.09
CA ARG A 139 12.35 -12.46 -6.67
C ARG A 139 12.76 -11.19 -5.95
N VAL A 140 12.86 -11.22 -4.62
CA VAL A 140 13.26 -10.06 -3.82
C VAL A 140 14.76 -9.81 -3.94
N GLY A 141 15.57 -10.85 -3.81
CA GLY A 141 17.03 -10.75 -3.78
C GLY A 141 17.63 -10.55 -5.17
N PRO A 142 17.98 -11.63 -5.90
CA PRO A 142 18.70 -11.60 -7.18
C PRO A 142 18.17 -10.57 -8.18
N LYS A 143 16.85 -10.48 -8.36
CA LYS A 143 16.28 -9.54 -9.34
C LYS A 143 16.53 -8.09 -8.94
N SER A 144 16.57 -7.76 -7.64
CA SER A 144 16.75 -6.39 -7.13
C SER A 144 18.20 -5.95 -7.00
N VAL A 145 19.17 -6.88 -6.99
CA VAL A 145 20.60 -6.60 -6.78
C VAL A 145 21.11 -5.50 -7.72
N GLY A 146 20.89 -5.62 -9.03
CA GLY A 146 21.47 -4.69 -10.00
C GLY A 146 21.05 -3.23 -9.78
N VAL A 147 19.77 -2.98 -9.48
CA VAL A 147 19.27 -1.62 -9.21
C VAL A 147 19.84 -1.10 -7.89
N CYS A 148 19.87 -1.94 -6.85
CA CYS A 148 20.38 -1.53 -5.53
C CYS A 148 21.87 -1.18 -5.57
N LEU A 149 22.69 -2.01 -6.25
CA LEU A 149 24.12 -1.76 -6.40
C LEU A 149 24.39 -0.47 -7.16
N LEU A 150 23.70 -0.26 -8.29
CA LEU A 150 23.86 0.95 -9.10
C LEU A 150 23.51 2.21 -8.30
N THR A 151 22.37 2.21 -7.59
CA THR A 151 21.98 3.34 -6.74
C THR A 151 22.99 3.56 -5.62
N SER A 152 23.44 2.51 -4.93
CA SER A 152 24.42 2.62 -3.86
C SER A 152 25.76 3.19 -4.32
N ALA A 153 26.20 2.83 -5.54
CA ALA A 153 27.45 3.32 -6.11
C ALA A 153 27.39 4.84 -6.32
N PHE A 154 26.31 5.34 -6.93
CA PHE A 154 26.12 6.78 -7.16
C PHE A 154 25.92 7.56 -5.86
N VAL A 155 25.19 7.00 -4.89
CA VAL A 155 25.07 7.61 -3.57
C VAL A 155 26.43 7.71 -2.87
N GLY A 156 27.26 6.65 -2.95
CA GLY A 156 28.68 6.65 -2.56
C GLY A 156 29.47 7.81 -3.12
N MET A 157 29.44 7.93 -4.45
CA MET A 157 30.14 8.99 -5.17
C MET A 157 29.67 10.38 -4.74
N ALA A 158 28.36 10.62 -4.72
CA ALA A 158 27.78 11.91 -4.36
C ALA A 158 28.10 12.33 -2.91
N PHE A 159 28.10 11.38 -1.98
CA PHE A 159 28.40 11.65 -0.58
C PHE A 159 29.89 11.88 -0.35
N THR A 160 30.76 11.14 -1.05
CA THR A 160 32.22 11.34 -1.01
C THR A 160 32.61 12.75 -1.42
N ILE A 161 32.04 13.29 -2.49
CA ILE A 161 32.29 14.67 -2.95
C ILE A 161 31.99 15.68 -1.85
N GLN A 162 30.90 15.48 -1.10
CA GLN A 162 30.49 16.39 -0.03
C GLN A 162 31.46 16.30 1.17
N PHE A 163 31.78 15.08 1.62
CA PHE A 163 32.61 14.88 2.80
C PHE A 163 34.08 15.22 2.56
N VAL A 164 34.66 14.80 1.44
CA VAL A 164 36.07 15.09 1.13
C VAL A 164 36.30 16.59 1.07
N ARG A 165 35.42 17.36 0.42
CA ARG A 165 35.53 18.82 0.33
C ARG A 165 35.53 19.48 1.70
N GLU A 166 34.65 19.06 2.60
CA GLU A 166 34.54 19.68 3.93
C GLU A 166 35.72 19.30 4.82
N PHE A 167 36.15 18.04 4.80
CA PHE A 167 37.30 17.59 5.57
C PHE A 167 38.63 18.14 5.05
N THR A 168 38.74 18.42 3.74
CA THR A 168 39.92 19.06 3.17
C THR A 168 40.08 20.49 3.70
N ARG A 169 38.97 21.22 3.86
CA ARG A 169 38.97 22.56 4.48
C ARG A 169 39.44 22.53 5.94
N LEU A 170 39.12 21.45 6.65
CA LEU A 170 39.54 21.23 8.05
C LEU A 170 40.95 20.61 8.17
N GLY A 171 41.61 20.26 7.06
CA GLY A 171 42.91 19.57 7.07
C GLY A 171 42.86 18.11 7.51
N LEU A 172 41.68 17.47 7.54
CA LEU A 172 41.43 16.13 8.09
C LEU A 172 41.27 15.02 7.04
N ASN A 173 42.04 15.08 5.95
CA ASN A 173 41.91 14.16 4.81
C ASN A 173 42.06 12.66 5.17
N ARG A 174 42.85 12.34 6.20
CA ARG A 174 43.06 10.94 6.64
C ARG A 174 41.87 10.35 7.41
N SER A 175 40.94 11.17 7.87
CA SER A 175 39.77 10.73 8.66
C SER A 175 38.49 10.58 7.83
N VAL A 176 38.53 11.00 6.56
CA VAL A 176 37.35 10.99 5.67
C VAL A 176 36.77 9.59 5.51
N GLY A 177 37.64 8.59 5.28
CA GLY A 177 37.22 7.21 5.08
C GLY A 177 36.49 6.63 6.29
N GLY A 178 36.94 6.94 7.50
CA GLY A 178 36.29 6.52 8.74
C GLY A 178 34.87 7.06 8.91
N VAL A 179 34.69 8.37 8.70
CA VAL A 179 33.38 9.03 8.82
C VAL A 179 32.43 8.55 7.73
N LEU A 180 32.95 8.38 6.52
CA LEU A 180 32.19 7.84 5.40
C LEU A 180 31.68 6.43 5.72
N ALA A 181 32.57 5.55 6.17
CA ALA A 181 32.23 4.18 6.51
C ALA A 181 31.17 4.08 7.62
N LEU A 182 31.28 4.92 8.64
CA LEU A 182 30.28 5.01 9.71
C LEU A 182 28.92 5.48 9.20
N ALA A 183 28.89 6.52 8.37
CA ALA A 183 27.64 7.03 7.77
C ALA A 183 26.98 5.97 6.88
N PHE A 184 27.76 5.27 6.06
CA PHE A 184 27.29 4.19 5.21
C PHE A 184 26.74 3.00 6.00
N ALA A 185 27.44 2.57 7.05
CA ALA A 185 27.03 1.42 7.85
C ALA A 185 25.77 1.72 8.67
N ARG A 186 25.71 2.86 9.35
CA ARG A 186 24.66 3.14 10.34
C ARG A 186 23.33 3.58 9.75
N GLU A 187 23.38 4.36 8.66
CA GLU A 187 22.20 5.03 8.13
C GLU A 187 22.04 4.80 6.63
N LEU A 188 23.06 5.14 5.84
CA LEU A 188 22.88 5.30 4.40
C LEU A 188 22.59 3.98 3.68
N SER A 189 23.34 2.91 3.95
CA SER A 189 23.16 1.64 3.23
C SER A 189 21.81 0.96 3.54
N PRO A 190 21.40 0.82 4.82
CA PRO A 190 20.09 0.24 5.15
C PRO A 190 18.93 1.04 4.57
N VAL A 191 18.96 2.37 4.67
CA VAL A 191 17.87 3.25 4.22
C VAL A 191 17.78 3.28 2.69
N VAL A 192 18.89 3.51 1.98
CA VAL A 192 18.89 3.57 0.51
C VAL A 192 18.43 2.25 -0.10
N THR A 193 18.94 1.12 0.41
CA THR A 193 18.53 -0.21 -0.07
C THR A 193 17.03 -0.42 0.14
N SER A 194 16.51 -0.04 1.31
CA SER A 194 15.10 -0.22 1.65
C SER A 194 14.16 0.65 0.80
N ILE A 195 14.55 1.89 0.49
CA ILE A 195 13.77 2.78 -0.38
C ILE A 195 13.67 2.20 -1.79
N VAL A 196 14.77 1.72 -2.35
CA VAL A 196 14.79 1.11 -3.69
C VAL A 196 13.93 -0.15 -3.72
N VAL A 197 14.05 -1.01 -2.71
CA VAL A 197 13.27 -2.26 -2.63
C VAL A 197 11.79 -1.98 -2.36
N ALA A 198 11.44 -0.98 -1.54
CA ALA A 198 10.06 -0.56 -1.34
C ALA A 198 9.40 -0.13 -2.66
N GLY A 199 10.11 0.67 -3.46
CA GLY A 199 9.62 1.10 -4.77
C GLY A 199 9.42 -0.06 -5.75
N ARG A 200 10.37 -1.00 -5.83
CA ARG A 200 10.31 -2.08 -6.82
C ARG A 200 9.48 -3.28 -6.35
N ILE A 201 9.87 -3.87 -5.22
CA ILE A 201 9.29 -5.11 -4.69
C ILE A 201 8.01 -4.81 -3.92
N GLY A 202 7.97 -3.73 -3.14
CA GLY A 202 6.76 -3.31 -2.44
C GLY A 202 5.61 -3.04 -3.41
N SER A 203 5.88 -2.30 -4.49
CA SER A 203 4.89 -2.08 -5.56
C SER A 203 4.44 -3.39 -6.21
N ALA A 204 5.38 -4.28 -6.55
CA ALA A 204 5.04 -5.57 -7.16
C ALA A 204 4.16 -6.42 -6.24
N PHE A 205 4.47 -6.44 -4.94
CA PHE A 205 3.67 -7.19 -3.97
C PHE A 205 2.26 -6.66 -3.81
N ALA A 206 2.12 -5.33 -3.71
CA ALA A 206 0.83 -4.67 -3.61
C ALA A 206 -0.01 -4.87 -4.88
N ALA A 207 0.60 -4.75 -6.06
CA ALA A 207 -0.07 -4.95 -7.33
C ALA A 207 -0.56 -6.38 -7.51
N GLU A 208 0.27 -7.39 -7.24
CA GLU A 208 -0.11 -8.80 -7.35
C GLU A 208 -1.23 -9.19 -6.38
N LEU A 209 -1.15 -8.76 -5.12
CA LEU A 209 -2.22 -9.07 -4.16
C LEU A 209 -3.48 -8.27 -4.46
N GLY A 210 -3.34 -7.04 -4.96
CA GLY A 210 -4.47 -6.23 -5.41
C GLY A 210 -5.20 -6.87 -6.59
N THR A 211 -4.48 -7.40 -7.59
CA THR A 211 -5.13 -8.09 -8.71
C THR A 211 -5.79 -9.39 -8.28
N MET A 212 -5.18 -10.15 -7.38
CA MET A 212 -5.78 -11.36 -6.80
C MET A 212 -7.03 -11.04 -5.99
N GLN A 213 -7.02 -9.94 -5.24
CA GLN A 213 -8.18 -9.49 -4.46
C GLN A 213 -9.34 -9.05 -5.36
N VAL A 214 -9.06 -8.26 -6.39
CA VAL A 214 -10.07 -7.79 -7.35
C VAL A 214 -10.64 -8.93 -8.20
N SER A 215 -9.86 -10.00 -8.41
CA SER A 215 -10.29 -11.19 -9.16
C SER A 215 -10.93 -12.27 -8.27
N GLU A 216 -11.26 -11.95 -7.01
CA GLU A 216 -11.86 -12.88 -6.03
C GLU A 216 -11.04 -14.16 -5.75
N GLN A 217 -9.76 -14.19 -6.15
CA GLN A 217 -8.88 -15.33 -5.94
C GLN A 217 -8.53 -15.50 -4.45
N THR A 218 -8.38 -14.39 -3.73
CA THR A 218 -8.16 -14.41 -2.27
C THR A 218 -9.35 -15.00 -1.51
N ASP A 219 -10.57 -14.72 -1.98
CA ASP A 219 -11.80 -15.27 -1.38
C ASP A 219 -11.98 -16.75 -1.70
N THR A 220 -11.60 -17.15 -2.92
CA THR A 220 -11.57 -18.56 -3.31
C THR A 220 -10.68 -19.39 -2.39
N LEU A 221 -9.50 -18.87 -1.98
CA LEU A 221 -8.62 -19.55 -1.02
C LEU A 221 -9.30 -19.77 0.34
N ARG A 222 -10.10 -18.80 0.81
CA ARG A 222 -10.84 -18.93 2.08
C ARG A 222 -11.90 -20.04 2.01
N VAL A 223 -12.60 -20.15 0.88
CA VAL A 223 -13.59 -21.22 0.65
C VAL A 223 -12.93 -22.59 0.61
N LEU A 224 -11.70 -22.69 0.11
CA LEU A 224 -10.88 -23.91 0.12
C LEU A 224 -10.28 -24.24 1.50
N GLY A 225 -10.61 -23.48 2.55
CA GLY A 225 -10.14 -23.70 3.92
C GLY A 225 -8.69 -23.26 4.18
N SER A 226 -8.10 -22.47 3.28
CA SER A 226 -6.73 -21.94 3.43
C SER A 226 -6.75 -20.47 3.81
N ASP A 227 -6.07 -20.11 4.91
CA ASP A 227 -5.90 -18.71 5.32
C ASP A 227 -5.03 -17.96 4.29
N PRO A 228 -5.55 -16.91 3.61
CA PRO A 228 -4.80 -16.22 2.56
C PRO A 228 -3.56 -15.49 3.12
N VAL A 229 -3.60 -15.05 4.38
CA VAL A 229 -2.46 -14.41 5.04
C VAL A 229 -1.29 -15.39 5.21
N ASP A 230 -1.58 -16.63 5.58
CA ASP A 230 -0.57 -17.68 5.79
C ASP A 230 0.06 -18.10 4.46
N TYR A 231 -0.74 -18.20 3.40
CA TYR A 231 -0.26 -18.69 2.10
C TYR A 231 0.41 -17.61 1.23
N LEU A 232 -0.07 -16.36 1.28
CA LEU A 232 0.38 -15.28 0.40
C LEU A 232 1.34 -14.30 1.08
N VAL A 233 1.01 -13.87 2.31
CA VAL A 233 1.71 -12.76 2.98
C VAL A 233 2.95 -13.26 3.72
N THR A 234 2.79 -14.30 4.54
CA THR A 234 3.87 -14.86 5.35
C THR A 234 5.15 -15.22 4.56
N PRO A 235 5.10 -15.95 3.43
CA PRO A 235 6.32 -16.26 2.67
C PRO A 235 7.01 -15.02 2.09
N ARG A 236 6.25 -13.97 1.74
CA ARG A 236 6.81 -12.69 1.24
C ARG A 236 7.53 -11.95 2.35
N VAL A 237 6.97 -11.94 3.56
CA VAL A 237 7.58 -11.28 4.73
C VAL A 237 8.90 -11.94 5.11
N ILE A 238 8.92 -13.28 5.19
CA ILE A 238 10.14 -14.03 5.50
C ILE A 238 11.20 -13.82 4.40
N ALA A 239 10.80 -13.89 3.12
CA ALA A 239 11.70 -13.66 2.00
C ALA A 239 12.32 -12.25 2.04
N SER A 240 11.53 -11.21 2.31
CA SER A 240 12.04 -9.84 2.41
C SER A 240 12.91 -9.60 3.64
N PHE A 241 12.58 -10.21 4.78
CA PHE A 241 13.38 -10.13 6.00
C PHE A 241 14.78 -10.74 5.82
N ILE A 242 14.90 -11.83 5.05
CA ILE A 242 16.19 -12.48 4.78
C ILE A 242 16.95 -11.80 3.64
N ALA A 243 16.25 -11.38 2.58
CA ALA A 243 16.89 -10.78 1.41
C ALA A 243 17.50 -9.41 1.70
N LEU A 244 16.81 -8.54 2.45
CA LEU A 244 17.27 -7.16 2.64
C LEU A 244 18.63 -7.03 3.33
N PRO A 245 18.92 -7.75 4.43
CA PRO A 245 20.24 -7.69 5.06
C PRO A 245 21.39 -8.05 4.10
N ILE A 246 21.18 -9.06 3.26
CA ILE A 246 22.17 -9.50 2.28
C ILE A 246 22.36 -8.40 1.22
N LEU A 247 21.28 -7.80 0.73
CA LEU A 247 21.36 -6.70 -0.23
C LEU A 247 22.05 -5.47 0.37
N THR A 248 21.73 -5.12 1.62
CA THR A 248 22.35 -3.98 2.31
C THR A 248 23.85 -4.14 2.47
N LEU A 249 24.34 -5.36 2.78
CA LEU A 249 25.78 -5.63 2.81
C LEU A 249 26.43 -5.43 1.44
N MET A 250 25.80 -5.89 0.37
CA MET A 250 26.32 -5.68 -0.99
C MET A 250 26.31 -4.20 -1.39
N CYS A 251 25.26 -3.45 -1.03
CA CYS A 251 25.20 -2.00 -1.24
C CYS A 251 26.28 -1.27 -0.44
N PHE A 252 26.56 -1.70 0.79
CA PHE A 252 27.61 -1.12 1.61
C PHE A 252 28.99 -1.31 0.97
N THR A 253 29.32 -2.52 0.52
CA THR A 253 30.63 -2.79 -0.09
C THR A 253 30.82 -2.02 -1.40
N VAL A 254 29.80 -2.00 -2.26
CA VAL A 254 29.84 -1.27 -3.54
C VAL A 254 29.84 0.24 -3.33
N GLY A 255 29.06 0.77 -2.39
CA GLY A 255 29.05 2.19 -2.04
C GLY A 255 30.39 2.66 -1.47
N MET A 256 31.04 1.86 -0.63
CA MET A 256 32.39 2.15 -0.13
C MET A 256 33.45 2.04 -1.22
N ALA A 257 33.36 1.03 -2.10
CA ALA A 257 34.29 0.86 -3.21
C ALA A 257 34.21 2.02 -4.21
N SER A 258 33.01 2.43 -4.62
CA SER A 258 32.83 3.56 -5.55
C SER A 258 33.34 4.86 -4.95
N SER A 259 33.13 5.06 -3.65
CA SER A 259 33.63 6.20 -2.90
C SER A 259 35.15 6.27 -2.87
N ALA A 260 35.82 5.15 -2.59
CA ALA A 260 37.27 5.09 -2.53
C ALA A 260 37.91 5.35 -3.90
N VAL A 261 37.35 4.76 -4.96
CA VAL A 261 37.80 4.99 -6.35
C VAL A 261 37.64 6.45 -6.75
N LEU A 262 36.50 7.08 -6.43
CA LEU A 262 36.27 8.49 -6.76
C LEU A 262 37.22 9.42 -6.01
N SER A 263 37.48 9.14 -4.74
CA SER A 263 38.36 9.97 -3.93
C SER A 263 39.81 9.94 -4.41
N ASP A 264 40.27 8.81 -4.94
CA ASP A 264 41.58 8.68 -5.55
C ASP A 264 41.63 9.45 -6.89
N ALA A 265 40.64 9.23 -7.76
CA ALA A 265 40.59 9.81 -9.09
C ALA A 265 40.43 11.35 -9.11
N VAL A 266 39.64 11.91 -8.19
CA VAL A 266 39.29 13.35 -8.20
C VAL A 266 40.11 14.16 -7.19
N TYR A 267 40.40 13.60 -6.02
CA TYR A 267 41.02 14.33 -4.90
C TYR A 267 42.45 13.87 -4.58
N GLY A 268 42.97 12.86 -5.28
CA GLY A 268 44.33 12.35 -5.07
C GLY A 268 44.56 11.70 -3.70
N ILE A 269 43.49 11.31 -3.01
CA ILE A 269 43.58 10.60 -1.73
C ILE A 269 43.62 9.11 -2.02
N SER A 270 44.77 8.48 -1.74
CA SER A 270 44.97 7.05 -1.99
C SER A 270 43.87 6.19 -1.37
N VAL A 271 43.34 5.26 -2.17
CA VAL A 271 42.36 4.24 -1.77
C VAL A 271 42.74 3.53 -0.46
N ASN A 272 44.03 3.24 -0.27
CA ASN A 272 44.52 2.55 0.94
C ASN A 272 44.31 3.38 2.21
N ILE A 273 44.46 4.70 2.14
CA ILE A 273 44.24 5.59 3.30
C ILE A 273 42.76 5.57 3.69
N ILE A 274 41.87 5.59 2.71
CA ILE A 274 40.42 5.58 2.93
C ILE A 274 39.97 4.26 3.54
N LEU A 275 40.42 3.13 2.98
CA LEU A 275 40.06 1.80 3.47
C LEU A 275 40.65 1.52 4.86
N ASP A 276 41.88 1.95 5.13
CA ASP A 276 42.48 1.80 6.45
C ASP A 276 41.79 2.67 7.51
N SER A 277 41.44 3.91 7.15
CA SER A 277 40.64 4.81 7.98
C SER A 277 39.24 4.24 8.26
N ALA A 278 38.58 3.69 7.23
CA ALA A 278 37.30 3.01 7.35
C ALA A 278 37.38 1.82 8.31
N ARG A 279 38.39 0.95 8.14
CA ARG A 279 38.61 -0.23 8.99
C ARG A 279 38.84 0.14 10.45
N ARG A 280 39.56 1.24 10.73
CA ARG A 280 39.81 1.72 12.09
C ARG A 280 38.56 2.31 12.76
N ALA A 281 37.67 2.92 11.97
CA ALA A 281 36.45 3.54 12.50
C ALA A 281 35.29 2.54 12.69
N LEU A 282 35.16 1.56 11.80
CA LEU A 282 34.10 0.56 11.83
C LEU A 282 34.25 -0.40 13.00
N ARG A 283 33.17 -0.55 13.78
CA ARG A 283 33.04 -1.64 14.75
C ARG A 283 32.18 -2.75 14.16
N SER A 284 32.42 -3.99 14.57
CA SER A 284 31.58 -5.13 14.18
C SER A 284 30.11 -4.92 14.52
N TRP A 285 29.82 -4.18 15.60
CA TRP A 285 28.48 -3.79 15.99
C TRP A 285 27.76 -2.92 14.95
N ASP A 286 28.47 -2.03 14.26
CA ASP A 286 27.88 -1.16 13.24
C ASP A 286 27.29 -2.00 12.09
N ILE A 287 28.02 -3.03 11.65
CA ILE A 287 27.59 -3.94 10.58
C ILE A 287 26.40 -4.79 11.03
N VAL A 288 26.45 -5.35 12.24
CA VAL A 288 25.35 -6.17 12.79
C VAL A 288 24.09 -5.33 12.96
N SER A 289 24.21 -4.11 13.47
CA SER A 289 23.08 -3.18 13.62
C SER A 289 22.45 -2.82 12.27
N ALA A 290 23.26 -2.65 11.22
CA ALA A 290 22.80 -2.40 9.85
C ALA A 290 22.01 -3.58 9.27
N MET A 291 22.46 -4.81 9.53
CA MET A 291 21.76 -6.03 9.12
C MET A 291 20.41 -6.20 9.84
N ILE A 292 20.37 -5.93 11.15
CA ILE A 292 19.13 -6.02 11.92
C ILE A 292 18.13 -4.95 11.43
N LYS A 293 18.57 -3.70 11.27
CA LYS A 293 17.76 -2.60 10.72
C LYS A 293 17.16 -2.95 9.36
N SER A 294 17.99 -3.39 8.42
CA SER A 294 17.54 -3.77 7.07
C SER A 294 16.58 -4.95 7.08
N GLY A 295 16.75 -5.94 7.96
CA GLY A 295 15.77 -7.01 8.17
C GLY A 295 14.41 -6.46 8.60
N VAL A 296 14.39 -5.58 9.60
CA VAL A 296 13.15 -4.91 10.07
C VAL A 296 12.49 -4.10 8.96
N PHE A 297 13.27 -3.33 8.19
CA PHE A 297 12.73 -2.59 7.03
C PHE A 297 12.12 -3.54 5.99
N GLY A 298 12.71 -4.70 5.75
CA GLY A 298 12.19 -5.71 4.83
C GLY A 298 10.85 -6.28 5.30
N ALA A 299 10.72 -6.52 6.60
CA ALA A 299 9.46 -6.95 7.21
C ALA A 299 8.38 -5.87 7.12
N ILE A 300 8.73 -4.60 7.35
CA ILE A 300 7.80 -3.47 7.23
C ILE A 300 7.30 -3.34 5.79
N ILE A 301 8.21 -3.29 4.80
CA ILE A 301 7.85 -3.16 3.38
C ILE A 301 6.89 -4.26 2.96
N SER A 302 7.27 -5.51 3.19
CA SER A 302 6.46 -6.66 2.78
C SER A 302 5.09 -6.69 3.47
N THR A 303 5.03 -6.41 4.77
CA THR A 303 3.77 -6.39 5.53
C THR A 303 2.85 -5.25 5.08
N VAL A 304 3.37 -4.03 4.96
CA VAL A 304 2.60 -2.87 4.49
C VAL A 304 2.10 -3.10 3.07
N SER A 305 2.98 -3.50 2.14
CA SER A 305 2.60 -3.75 0.75
C SER A 305 1.56 -4.85 0.61
N CYS A 306 1.68 -5.93 1.38
CA CYS A 306 0.69 -6.99 1.36
C CYS A 306 -0.65 -6.56 1.96
N ALA A 307 -0.64 -5.83 3.07
CA ALA A 307 -1.85 -5.29 3.70
C ALA A 307 -2.62 -4.35 2.77
N TRP A 308 -1.92 -3.48 2.04
CA TRP A 308 -2.54 -2.60 1.05
C TRP A 308 -3.07 -3.37 -0.17
N GLY A 309 -2.36 -4.42 -0.60
CA GLY A 309 -2.81 -5.32 -1.66
C GLY A 309 -4.11 -6.05 -1.32
N VAL A 310 -4.18 -6.74 -0.18
CA VAL A 310 -5.37 -7.53 0.23
C VAL A 310 -6.59 -6.67 0.59
N THR A 311 -6.40 -5.37 0.86
CA THR A 311 -7.49 -4.41 1.11
C THR A 311 -7.89 -3.60 -0.11
N THR A 312 -7.39 -3.97 -1.30
CA THR A 312 -7.67 -3.26 -2.55
C THR A 312 -9.13 -3.45 -2.98
N LEU A 313 -9.76 -2.36 -3.40
CA LEU A 313 -11.13 -2.31 -3.91
C LEU A 313 -11.17 -1.45 -5.18
N GLY A 314 -12.13 -1.68 -6.07
CA GLY A 314 -12.39 -0.79 -7.21
C GLY A 314 -11.65 -1.13 -8.51
N GLY A 315 -11.46 -2.42 -8.80
CA GLY A 315 -10.95 -2.85 -10.12
C GLY A 315 -9.49 -2.49 -10.36
N ALA A 316 -9.07 -2.45 -11.64
CA ALA A 316 -7.71 -2.13 -12.04
C ALA A 316 -7.22 -0.75 -11.57
N LYS A 317 -8.11 0.25 -11.52
CA LYS A 317 -7.78 1.59 -11.00
C LYS A 317 -7.42 1.54 -9.51
N GLY A 318 -8.20 0.79 -8.72
CA GLY A 318 -7.95 0.60 -7.30
C GLY A 318 -6.63 -0.11 -6.99
N VAL A 319 -6.19 -1.02 -7.86
CA VAL A 319 -4.87 -1.68 -7.76
C VAL A 319 -3.75 -0.65 -7.90
N GLY A 320 -3.83 0.24 -8.89
CA GLY A 320 -2.86 1.32 -9.06
C GLY A 320 -2.77 2.25 -7.84
N GLU A 321 -3.92 2.73 -7.35
CA GLU A 321 -3.98 3.62 -6.18
C GLU A 321 -3.49 2.94 -4.90
N SER A 322 -3.80 1.65 -4.71
CA SER A 322 -3.33 0.90 -3.55
C SER A 322 -1.83 0.61 -3.63
N THR A 323 -1.30 0.40 -4.83
CA THR A 323 0.14 0.20 -5.06
C THR A 323 0.95 1.46 -4.71
N THR A 324 0.53 2.63 -5.19
CA THR A 324 1.23 3.89 -4.87
C THR A 324 1.14 4.22 -3.38
N SER A 325 -0.04 4.07 -2.80
CA SER A 325 -0.27 4.32 -1.36
C SER A 325 0.58 3.36 -0.49
N ALA A 326 0.69 2.09 -0.89
CA ALA A 326 1.51 1.11 -0.20
C ALA A 326 2.98 1.53 -0.14
N VAL A 327 3.54 2.02 -1.25
CA VAL A 327 4.94 2.47 -1.29
C VAL A 327 5.14 3.67 -0.37
N VAL A 328 4.28 4.69 -0.47
CA VAL A 328 4.39 5.90 0.36
C VAL A 328 4.33 5.57 1.85
N ILE A 329 3.39 4.71 2.26
CA ILE A 329 3.24 4.32 3.66
C ILE A 329 4.40 3.43 4.12
N SER A 330 4.93 2.58 3.25
CA SER A 330 6.14 1.81 3.55
C SER A 330 7.34 2.73 3.78
N LEU A 331 7.51 3.77 2.96
CA LEU A 331 8.59 4.76 3.12
C LEU A 331 8.48 5.53 4.44
N VAL A 332 7.28 5.99 4.78
CA VAL A 332 7.03 6.64 6.08
C VAL A 332 7.33 5.67 7.23
N GLY A 333 6.88 4.43 7.13
CA GLY A 333 7.16 3.37 8.12
C GLY A 333 8.66 3.08 8.27
N ILE A 334 9.42 3.07 7.17
CA ILE A 334 10.88 2.91 7.20
C ILE A 334 11.53 4.05 7.97
N PHE A 335 11.18 5.32 7.69
CA PHE A 335 11.79 6.45 8.40
C PHE A 335 11.46 6.47 9.90
N ILE A 336 10.22 6.13 10.27
CA ILE A 336 9.83 6.03 11.69
C ILE A 336 10.63 4.90 12.37
N ALA A 337 10.72 3.74 11.73
CA ALA A 337 11.47 2.61 12.26
C ALA A 337 12.98 2.90 12.32
N ASP A 338 13.53 3.61 11.33
CA ASP A 338 14.93 4.00 11.32
C ASP A 338 15.26 4.92 12.50
N PHE A 339 14.45 5.95 12.72
CA PHE A 339 14.60 6.82 13.88
C PHE A 339 14.52 6.02 15.20
N GLY A 340 13.51 5.15 15.35
CA GLY A 340 13.35 4.34 16.55
C GLY A 340 14.51 3.37 16.81
N LEU A 341 15.00 2.70 15.76
CA LEU A 341 16.11 1.75 15.85
C LEU A 341 17.46 2.46 16.05
N SER A 342 17.69 3.59 15.38
CA SER A 342 18.87 4.44 15.62
C SER A 342 18.92 4.90 17.07
N CYS A 343 17.78 5.36 17.60
CA CYS A 343 17.64 5.74 18.99
C CYS A 343 18.01 4.57 19.91
N CYS A 344 17.41 3.40 19.70
CA CYS A 344 17.66 2.21 20.52
C CYS A 344 19.11 1.69 20.47
N PHE A 345 19.72 1.63 19.29
CA PHE A 345 21.07 1.07 19.13
C PHE A 345 22.19 2.04 19.51
N PHE A 346 21.98 3.36 19.35
CA PHE A 346 23.03 4.36 19.57
C PHE A 346 22.82 5.25 20.80
N GLN A 347 21.69 5.17 21.51
CA GLN A 347 21.52 5.90 22.79
C GLN A 347 22.56 5.55 23.84
N GLY A 348 23.05 4.30 23.86
CA GLY A 348 24.12 3.89 24.79
C GLY A 348 25.45 4.61 24.58
N ALA A 349 25.69 5.26 23.43
CA ALA A 349 26.88 6.08 23.21
C ALA A 349 26.76 7.50 23.81
N GLY A 350 25.54 7.98 24.07
CA GLY A 350 25.28 9.31 24.64
C GLY A 350 25.42 9.36 26.17
N ASP A 351 25.14 8.26 26.86
CA ASP A 351 25.24 8.21 28.34
C ASP A 351 26.70 8.30 28.85
N SER A 352 27.68 7.94 28.01
CA SER A 352 29.11 8.16 28.29
C SER A 352 29.50 9.63 28.23
N LEU A 353 28.80 10.46 27.44
CA LEU A 353 29.00 11.91 27.40
C LEU A 353 28.29 12.61 28.57
N LYS A 354 27.14 12.07 29.00
CA LYS A 354 26.37 12.59 30.14
C LYS A 354 27.01 12.30 31.50
N SER A 355 27.89 11.31 31.59
CA SER A 355 28.69 11.01 32.80
C SER A 355 30.04 11.73 32.84
N CYS A 356 30.43 12.41 31.76
CA CYS A 356 31.68 13.18 31.66
C CYS A 356 31.48 14.71 31.76
N VAL A 357 30.23 15.15 31.95
CA VAL A 357 29.84 16.53 32.28
C VAL A 357 29.23 16.50 33.67
#